data_AF-A0A6S7GBB8-F1
#
_entry.id   AF-A0A6S7GBB8-F1
#
_cell.length_a   1.000
_cell.length_b   1.000
_cell.length_c   1.000
_cell.angle_alpha   90.00
_cell.angle_beta   90.00
_cell.angle_gamma   90.00
#
_symmetry.space_group_name_H-M   'P 1'
#
loop_
_entity.id
_entity.type
_entity.pdbx_description
1 polymer ?
#
loop_
_entity_poly.entity_id
_entity_poly.type
_entity_poly.pdbx_seq_one_letter_code
_entity_poly.pdbx_strand_id
1 'polypeptide(L)' 'MSAEIRQLVEACHTCQKFSSGQTKETLKSHEIPSRPWEKIATDLFTYNNKEFLITVDYYSNFWEIDELSTTTALP' A
#
# COMPACT_ATOMS: atom_id res chain seq x y z
N MET A 1 28.87 0.98 31.14
CA MET A 1 27.83 0.03 31.54
C MET A 1 26.64 -0.04 30.59
N SER A 2 25.77 0.97 30.50
CA SER A 2 24.58 0.87 29.61
C SER A 2 24.92 0.79 28.12
N ALA A 3 26.00 1.44 27.69
CA ALA A 3 26.48 1.39 26.30
C ALA A 3 27.03 0.01 25.90
N GLU A 4 27.74 -0.68 26.79
CA GLU A 4 28.33 -1.99 26.53
C GLU A 4 27.25 -3.07 26.39
N ILE A 5 26.18 -2.97 27.20
CA ILE A 5 25.03 -3.87 27.10
C ILE A 5 24.31 -3.66 25.75
N ARG A 6 24.17 -2.41 25.29
CA ARG A 6 23.60 -2.11 23.96
C ARG A 6 24.45 -2.73 22.84
N GLN A 7 25.76 -2.55 22.90
CA GLN A 7 26.68 -3.15 21.91
C GLN A 7 26.60 -4.68 21.88
N LEU A 8 26.47 -5.33 23.03
CA LEU A 8 26.29 -6.78 23.11
C LEU A 8 24.98 -7.24 22.43
N VAL A 9 23.89 -6.50 22.66
CA VAL A 9 22.58 -6.79 22.06
C VAL A 9 22.56 -6.48 20.56
N GLU A 10 23.27 -5.44 20.13
CA GLU A 10 23.46 -5.07 18.72
C GLU A 10 24.29 -6.12 17.96
N ALA A 11 25.34 -6.67 18.60
CA ALA A 11 26.20 -7.70 18.01
C ALA A 11 25.59 -9.12 18.03
N CYS A 12 24.55 -9.35 18.83
CA CYS A 12 23.93 -10.67 18.98
C CYS A 12 22.99 -10.98 17.80
N HIS A 13 23.38 -11.93 16.94
CA HIS A 13 22.60 -12.38 15.79
C HIS A 13 21.17 -12.81 16.15
N THR A 14 21.00 -13.57 17.23
CA THR A 14 19.68 -14.01 17.70
C THR A 14 18.82 -12.82 18.13
N CYS A 15 19.39 -11.85 18.85
CA CYS A 15 18.67 -10.65 19.26
C CYS A 15 18.27 -9.79 18.05
N GLN A 16 19.14 -9.62 17.06
CA GLN A 16 18.83 -8.87 15.84
C GLN A 16 17.72 -9.53 15.00
N LYS A 17 17.70 -10.87 14.90
CA LYS A 17 16.68 -11.61 14.16
C LYS A 17 15.25 -11.38 14.66
N PHE A 18 15.08 -11.19 15.96
CA PHE A 18 13.78 -10.94 16.60
C PHE A 18 13.60 -9.49 17.06
N SER A 19 14.58 -8.64 16.77
CA SER A 19 14.48 -7.21 17.05
C SER A 19 13.38 -6.60 16.18
N SER A 20 12.71 -5.57 16.69
CA SER A 20 11.75 -4.75 15.95
C SER A 20 12.46 -3.84 14.94
N GLY A 21 13.32 -4.42 14.10
CA GLY A 21 14.31 -3.72 13.27
C GLY A 21 13.76 -3.13 11.98
N GLN A 22 12.62 -3.58 11.48
CA GLN A 22 11.97 -2.91 10.36
C GLN A 22 11.13 -1.74 10.87
N THR A 23 11.77 -0.57 10.94
CA THR A 23 11.02 0.68 10.81
C THR A 23 10.25 0.58 9.49
N LYS A 24 8.92 0.75 9.53
CA LYS A 24 8.10 0.77 8.32
C LYS A 24 8.76 1.74 7.34
N GLU A 25 9.10 1.26 6.15
CA GLU A 25 9.67 2.14 5.14
C GLU A 25 8.74 3.33 4.92
N THR A 26 9.31 4.50 4.69
CA THR A 26 8.51 5.68 4.37
C THR A 26 7.76 5.42 3.08
N LEU A 27 6.44 5.65 3.10
CA LEU A 27 5.62 5.58 1.90
C LEU A 27 6.21 6.52 0.84
N LYS A 28 6.65 5.95 -0.28
CA LYS A 28 7.11 6.74 -1.42
C LYS A 28 5.89 7.32 -2.13
N SER A 29 5.84 8.64 -2.22
CA SER A 29 4.81 9.29 -3.04
C SER A 29 5.05 8.92 -4.51
N HIS A 30 3.95 8.78 -5.23
CA HIS A 30 4.00 8.69 -6.69
C HIS A 30 4.16 10.09 -7.27
N GLU A 31 4.77 10.17 -8.45
CA GLU A 31 4.75 11.38 -9.26
C GLU A 31 3.32 11.67 -9.73
N ILE A 32 2.94 12.95 -9.71
CA ILE A 32 1.66 13.40 -10.24
C ILE A 32 1.81 13.45 -11.77
N PRO A 33 0.90 12.81 -12.54
CA PRO A 33 0.94 12.87 -13.99
C PRO A 33 0.81 14.31 -14.52
N SER A 34 1.11 14.51 -15.80
CA SER A 34 1.04 15.83 -16.45
C SER A 34 -0.34 16.16 -17.01
N ARG A 35 -1.17 15.15 -17.26
CA ARG A 35 -2.48 15.27 -17.91
C ARG A 35 -3.55 14.44 -17.20
N PRO A 36 -4.82 14.86 -17.26
CA PRO A 36 -5.94 14.02 -16.83
C PRO A 36 -5.92 12.66 -17.53
N TRP A 37 -6.26 11.61 -16.79
CA TRP A 37 -6.39 10.23 -17.29
C TRP A 37 -5.07 9.59 -17.79
N GLU A 38 -3.92 10.23 -17.57
CA GLU A 38 -2.61 9.65 -17.89
C GLU A 38 -2.24 8.51 -16.95
N LYS A 39 -2.68 8.59 -15.68
CA LYS A 39 -2.54 7.53 -14.68
C LYS A 39 -3.85 7.40 -13.92
N ILE A 40 -4.35 6.17 -13.84
CA ILE A 40 -5.56 5.83 -13.09
C ILE A 40 -5.27 4.81 -11.99
N ALA A 41 -6.00 4.89 -10.89
CA ALA A 41 -6.12 3.83 -9.91
C ALA A 41 -7.46 3.14 -10.11
N THR A 42 -7.49 1.83 -9.96
CA THR A 42 -8.72 1.06 -9.97
C THR A 42 -8.73 0.11 -8.79
N ASP A 43 -9.87 -0.08 -8.16
CA ASP A 43 -10.05 -1.09 -7.11
C ASP A 43 -11.44 -1.71 -7.16
N LEU A 44 -11.57 -2.93 -6.66
CA LEU A 44 -12.83 -3.65 -6.54
C LEU A 44 -13.31 -3.60 -5.09
N PHE A 45 -14.59 -3.26 -4.88
CA PHE A 45 -15.19 -3.29 -3.56
C PHE A 45 -16.61 -3.82 -3.58
N THR A 46 -17.02 -4.45 -2.49
CA THR A 46 -18.37 -4.97 -2.31
C THR A 46 -19.17 -4.06 -1.38
N TYR A 47 -20.38 -3.69 -1.78
CA TYR A 47 -21.33 -2.96 -0.94
C TYR A 47 -22.75 -3.47 -1.17
N ASN A 48 -23.51 -3.74 -0.11
CA ASN A 48 -24.87 -4.30 -0.19
C ASN A 48 -25.00 -5.50 -1.13
N ASN A 49 -24.06 -6.46 -1.04
CA ASN A 49 -24.01 -7.67 -1.87
C ASN A 49 -23.89 -7.40 -3.39
N LYS A 50 -23.44 -6.21 -3.77
CA LYS A 50 -23.11 -5.84 -5.15
C LYS A 50 -21.63 -5.54 -5.26
N GLU A 51 -21.08 -5.86 -6.42
CA GLU A 51 -19.67 -5.61 -6.75
C GLU A 51 -19.56 -4.28 -7.48
N PHE A 52 -18.53 -3.50 -7.15
CA PHE A 52 -18.28 -2.20 -7.76
C PHE A 52 -16.81 -2.07 -8.15
N LEU A 53 -16.58 -1.36 -9.25
CA LEU A 53 -15.26 -0.87 -9.66
C LEU A 53 -15.20 0.62 -9.34
N ILE A 54 -14.22 1.04 -8.55
CA ILE A 54 -13.86 2.45 -8.43
C ILE A 54 -12.69 2.74 -9.37
N THR A 55 -12.80 3.82 -10.13
CA THR A 55 -11.72 4.36 -10.96
C THR A 55 -11.38 5.76 -10.50
N VAL A 56 -10.11 6.07 -10.30
CA VAL A 56 -9.63 7.37 -9.80
C VAL A 56 -8.54 7.92 -10.71
N ASP A 57 -8.71 9.15 -11.18
CA ASP A 57 -7.70 9.90 -11.94
C ASP A 57 -6.64 10.50 -10.99
N TYR A 58 -5.37 10.15 -11.18
CA TYR A 58 -4.26 10.65 -10.35
C TYR A 58 -3.94 12.13 -10.57
N TYR A 59 -4.38 12.74 -11.68
CA TYR A 59 -4.12 14.16 -11.95
C TYR A 59 -5.05 15.06 -11.11
N SER A 60 -6.35 14.77 -11.13
CA SER A 60 -7.38 15.61 -10.51
C SER A 60 -7.96 15.05 -9.20
N ASN A 61 -7.69 13.79 -8.87
CA ASN A 61 -8.38 13.00 -7.85
C ASN A 61 -9.89 12.84 -8.10
N PHE A 62 -10.33 13.01 -9.35
CA PHE A 62 -11.70 12.70 -9.74
C PHE A 62 -11.92 11.20 -9.74
N TRP A 63 -13.08 10.75 -9.27
CA TRP A 63 -13.42 9.33 -9.16
C TRP A 63 -14.76 9.00 -9.78
N GLU A 64 -14.86 7.78 -10.29
CA GLU A 64 -16.06 7.19 -10.88
C GLU A 64 -16.31 5.82 -10.24
N ILE A 65 -17.59 5.42 -10.13
CA ILE A 65 -18.00 4.12 -9.57
C ILE A 65 -18.93 3.44 -10.57
N ASP A 66 -18.58 2.22 -10.94
CA ASP A 66 -19.37 1.36 -11.81
C ASP A 66 -19.85 0.12 -11.05
N GLU A 67 -21.16 -0.18 -11.10
CA GLU A 67 -21.70 -1.45 -10.60
C GLU A 67 -21.36 -2.58 -11.60
N LEU A 68 -20.73 -3.64 -11.11
CA LEU A 68 -20.37 -4.81 -11.92
C LEU A 68 -21.42 -5.92 -11.79
N SER A 69 -21.87 -6.44 -12.92
CA SER A 69 -22.75 -7.62 -12.95
C SER A 69 -22.00 -8.93 -12.72
N THR A 70 -20.69 -8.97 -12.95
CA THR A 70 -19.83 -10.14 -12.76
C THR A 70 -18.38 -9.69 -12.56
N THR A 71 -17.67 -10.30 -11.62
CA THR A 71 -16.22 -10.19 -11.48
C THR A 71 -15.58 -11.48 -11.99
N THR A 72 -14.88 -11.43 -13.13
CA THR A 72 -14.18 -12.62 -13.64
C THR A 72 -12.86 -12.78 -12.92
N ALA A 73 -12.83 -13.57 -11.85
CA ALA A 73 -11.60 -14.21 -11.41
C ALA A 73 -11.38 -15.41 -12.33
N LEU A 74 -10.45 -15.30 -13.28
CA LEU A 74 -10.02 -16.50 -14.02
C LEU A 74 -9.43 -17.50 -13.00
N PRO A 75 -9.86 -18.77 -13.03
CA PRO A 75 -9.37 -19.80 -12.11
C PRO A 75 -7.89 -20.14 -12.32
#